data_AF-A0A2W6A6L3-F1
#
_entry.id   AF-A0A2W6A6L3-F1
#
_cell.length_a   1.000
_cell.length_b   1.000
_cell.length_c   1.000
_cell.angle_alpha   90.00
_cell.angle_beta   90.00
_cell.angle_gamma   90.00
#
_symmetry.space_group_name_H-M   'P 1'
#
loop_
_entity.id
_entity.type
_entity.pdbx_description
1 polymer ?
#
loop_
_entity_poly.entity_id
_entity_poly.type
_entity_poly.pdbx_seq_one_letter_code
_entity_poly.pdbx_strand_id
1 'polypeptide(L)'
;MPAAAIDHSGTGPRPAPHTALATAGLLAVVVAASFGLRVADLGSWLWIDEGTTIGVASHRLSDIPRLLARDGSPPLYYILLHGWMALFGTSEQATHSLS
;
A
#
# COMPACT_ATOMS: atom_id res chain seq x y z
N MET A 1 -42.50 -30.67 -28.71
CA MET A 1 -42.10 -29.92 -27.50
C MET A 1 -41.13 -28.82 -27.94
N PRO A 2 -41.47 -27.52 -27.88
CA PRO A 2 -40.49 -26.48 -28.10
C PRO A 2 -39.65 -26.30 -26.83
N ALA A 3 -38.33 -26.28 -27.00
CA ALA A 3 -37.38 -25.96 -25.94
C ALA A 3 -37.53 -24.46 -25.59
N ALA A 4 -37.81 -24.17 -24.32
CA ALA A 4 -37.85 -22.81 -23.82
C ALA A 4 -36.45 -22.18 -23.96
N ALA A 5 -36.36 -21.11 -24.76
CA ALA A 5 -35.15 -20.30 -24.85
C ALA A 5 -34.89 -19.66 -23.49
N ILE A 6 -33.74 -19.97 -22.89
CA ILE A 6 -33.28 -19.32 -21.67
C ILE A 6 -32.85 -17.91 -22.07
N ASP A 7 -33.64 -16.92 -21.67
CA ASP A 7 -33.31 -15.50 -21.87
C ASP A 7 -32.13 -15.12 -20.96
N HIS A 8 -31.01 -14.76 -21.58
CA HIS A 8 -29.80 -14.27 -20.91
C HIS A 8 -29.79 -12.75 -20.74
N SER A 9 -30.93 -12.06 -20.87
CA SER A 9 -31.05 -10.63 -20.58
C SER A 9 -30.90 -10.39 -19.07
N GLY A 10 -29.65 -10.33 -18.62
CA GLY A 10 -29.27 -10.05 -17.24
C GLY A 10 -29.63 -8.62 -16.83
N THR A 11 -30.90 -8.35 -16.57
CA THR A 11 -31.37 -7.09 -15.99
C THR A 11 -31.49 -7.26 -14.48
N GLY A 12 -30.34 -7.40 -13.82
CA GLY A 12 -30.28 -7.23 -12.36
C GLY A 12 -30.70 -5.80 -11.99
N PRO A 13 -31.38 -5.57 -10.86
CA PRO A 13 -31.75 -4.22 -10.42
C PRO A 13 -30.48 -3.35 -10.31
N ARG A 14 -30.42 -2.26 -11.09
CA ARG A 14 -29.36 -1.26 -10.90
C ARG A 14 -29.59 -0.55 -9.56
N PRO A 15 -28.56 -0.36 -8.73
CA PRO A 15 -28.71 0.43 -7.51
C PRO A 15 -29.20 1.82 -7.88
N ALA A 16 -30.21 2.30 -7.15
CA ALA A 16 -30.73 3.63 -7.37
C ALA A 16 -29.63 4.68 -7.08
N PRO A 17 -29.61 5.82 -7.80
CA PRO A 17 -28.52 6.78 -7.70
C PRO A 17 -28.25 7.27 -6.26
N HIS A 18 -29.29 7.35 -5.42
CA HIS A 18 -29.15 7.72 -4.01
C HIS A 18 -28.39 6.68 -3.17
N THR A 19 -28.55 5.38 -3.44
CA THR A 19 -27.76 4.35 -2.75
C THR A 19 -26.32 4.35 -3.22
N ALA A 20 -26.06 4.57 -4.51
CA ALA A 20 -24.70 4.72 -5.04
C ALA A 20 -23.96 5.93 -4.44
N LEU A 21 -24.60 7.09 -4.32
CA LEU A 21 -24.02 8.27 -3.67
C LEU A 21 -23.78 8.03 -2.17
N ALA A 22 -24.71 7.39 -1.47
CA ALA A 22 -24.55 7.07 -0.06
C ALA A 22 -23.38 6.10 0.17
N THR A 23 -23.24 5.08 -0.67
CA THR A 23 -22.10 4.15 -0.62
C THR A 23 -20.78 4.86 -0.93
N ALA A 24 -20.73 5.70 -1.97
CA ALA A 24 -19.54 6.47 -2.29
C ALA A 24 -19.14 7.43 -1.16
N GLY A 25 -20.13 8.11 -0.56
CA GLY A 25 -19.92 8.98 0.59
C GLY A 25 -19.37 8.23 1.81
N LEU A 26 -19.94 7.06 2.12
CA LEU A 26 -19.45 6.21 3.21
C LEU A 26 -18.01 5.75 2.96
N LEU A 27 -17.70 5.28 1.74
CA LEU A 27 -16.34 4.86 1.38
C LEU A 27 -15.35 6.02 1.50
N ALA A 28 -15.73 7.23 1.06
CA ALA A 28 -14.89 8.41 1.20
C ALA A 28 -14.59 8.74 2.67
N VAL A 29 -15.60 8.63 3.55
CA VAL A 29 -15.41 8.83 4.99
C VAL A 29 -14.49 7.77 5.59
N VAL A 30 -14.67 6.50 5.25
CA VAL A 30 -13.82 5.42 5.75
C VAL A 30 -12.38 5.59 5.27
N VAL A 31 -12.16 5.92 3.99
CA VAL A 31 -10.83 6.16 3.44
C VAL A 31 -10.17 7.36 4.12
N ALA A 32 -10.90 8.46 4.32
CA ALA A 32 -10.39 9.64 4.99
C ALA A 32 -10.03 9.36 6.45
N ALA A 33 -10.87 8.62 7.17
CA ALA A 33 -10.59 8.21 8.55
C ALA A 33 -9.35 7.31 8.64
N SER A 34 -9.27 6.27 7.79
CA SER A 34 -8.11 5.38 7.71
C SER A 34 -6.83 6.13 7.38
N PHE A 35 -6.88 7.06 6.43
CA PHE A 35 -5.74 7.90 6.08
C PHE A 35 -5.31 8.79 7.24
N GLY A 36 -6.25 9.44 7.92
CA GLY A 36 -5.97 10.27 9.10
C GLY A 36 -5.29 9.48 10.22
N LEU A 37 -5.77 8.27 10.51
CA LEU A 37 -5.14 7.37 11.49
C LEU A 37 -3.73 6.94 11.04
N ARG A 38 -3.55 6.61 9.76
CA ARG A 38 -2.24 6.20 9.20
C ARG A 38 -1.19 7.31 9.33
N VAL A 39 -1.57 8.54 9.02
CA VAL A 39 -0.69 9.72 9.10
C VAL A 39 -0.34 10.03 10.56
N ALA A 40 -1.29 9.91 11.48
CA ALA A 40 -1.06 10.16 12.90
C ALA A 40 -0.03 9.20 13.52
N ASP A 41 0.13 8.00 12.97
CA ASP A 41 1.05 6.97 13.47
C ASP A 41 2.43 6.97 12.80
N LEU A 42 2.72 7.89 11.87
CA LEU A 42 4.01 7.92 11.15
C LEU A 42 5.22 8.10 12.08
N GLY A 43 5.05 8.75 13.23
CA GLY A 43 6.11 8.96 14.21
C GLY A 43 6.28 7.83 15.23
N SER A 44 5.64 6.68 15.02
CA SER A 44 5.82 5.52 15.88
C SER A 44 7.27 5.01 15.81
N TRP A 45 7.70 4.35 16.87
CA TRP A 45 9.00 3.70 16.97
C TRP A 45 9.19 2.60 15.91
N LEU A 46 10.43 2.41 15.46
CA LEU A 46 10.78 1.36 14.51
C LEU A 46 10.71 -0.02 15.16
N TRP A 47 10.15 -0.96 14.41
CA TRP A 47 10.25 -2.39 14.69
C TRP A 47 11.63 -2.92 14.28
N ILE A 48 12.00 -4.09 14.80
CA ILE A 48 13.34 -4.66 14.57
C ILE A 48 13.61 -4.94 13.08
N ASP A 49 12.60 -5.44 12.37
CA ASP A 49 12.66 -5.72 10.93
C ASP A 49 12.70 -4.44 10.09
N GLU A 50 12.00 -3.38 10.51
CA GLU A 50 12.09 -2.06 9.87
C GLU A 50 13.49 -1.46 10.03
N GLY A 51 14.06 -1.53 11.24
CA GLY A 51 15.44 -1.12 11.49
C GLY A 51 16.44 -1.91 10.65
N THR A 52 16.23 -3.22 10.49
CA THR A 52 17.04 -4.07 9.60
C THR A 52 16.91 -3.64 8.14
N THR A 53 15.69 -3.37 7.71
CA THR A 53 15.38 -2.91 6.35
C THR A 53 16.07 -1.58 6.04
N ILE A 54 15.93 -0.59 6.93
CA ILE A 54 16.58 0.71 6.85
C ILE A 54 18.09 0.54 6.82
N GLY A 55 18.65 -0.35 7.65
CA GLY A 55 20.07 -0.67 7.68
C GLY A 55 20.58 -1.18 6.34
N VAL A 56 19.88 -2.13 5.70
CA VAL A 56 20.23 -2.63 4.36
C VAL A 56 20.11 -1.51 3.31
N ALA A 57 19.00 -0.77 3.32
CA ALA A 57 18.74 0.31 2.35
C ALA A 57 19.70 1.50 2.52
N SER A 58 20.37 1.65 3.67
CA SER A 58 21.37 2.70 3.91
C SER A 58 22.73 2.43 3.25
N HIS A 59 22.95 1.23 2.71
CA HIS A 59 24.16 0.90 1.96
C HIS A 59 24.16 1.55 0.57
N ARG A 60 25.32 1.55 -0.11
CA ARG A 60 25.40 2.02 -1.51
C ARG A 60 24.47 1.16 -2.37
N LEU A 61 23.77 1.76 -3.33
CA LEU A 61 22.86 1.04 -4.24
C LEU A 61 23.49 -0.19 -4.90
N SER A 62 24.77 -0.12 -5.25
CA SER A 62 25.53 -1.24 -5.84
C SER A 62 25.73 -2.43 -4.90
N ASP A 63 25.66 -2.20 -3.59
CA ASP A 63 25.91 -3.20 -2.56
C ASP A 63 24.62 -3.93 -2.13
N ILE A 64 23.46 -3.29 -2.29
CA ILE A 64 22.15 -3.82 -1.86
C ILE A 64 21.87 -5.22 -2.45
N PRO A 65 22.00 -5.47 -3.77
CA PRO A 65 21.72 -6.81 -4.32
C PRO A 65 22.62 -7.90 -3.72
N ARG A 66 23.87 -7.56 -3.41
CA ARG A 66 24.83 -8.49 -2.80
C ARG A 66 24.51 -8.77 -1.33
N LEU A 67 24.07 -7.75 -0.57
CA LEU A 67 23.59 -7.94 0.80
C LEU A 67 22.39 -8.88 0.83
N LEU A 68 21.43 -8.64 -0.07
CA LEU A 68 20.21 -9.42 -0.17
C LEU A 68 20.40 -10.81 -0.77
N ALA A 69 21.51 -11.07 -1.47
CA ALA A 69 21.83 -12.42 -1.96
C ALA A 69 21.95 -13.46 -0.83
N ARG A 70 22.24 -13.02 0.41
CA ARG A 70 22.29 -13.88 1.60
C ARG A 70 20.93 -14.02 2.29
N ASP A 71 20.09 -13.01 2.20
CA ASP A 71 18.78 -12.92 2.85
C ASP A 71 17.64 -13.48 1.97
N GLY A 72 17.81 -13.48 0.65
CA GLY A 72 16.85 -13.97 -0.33
C GLY A 72 15.76 -12.98 -0.74
N SER A 73 15.71 -11.79 -0.11
CA SER A 73 14.71 -10.76 -0.42
C SER A 73 14.95 -10.09 -1.78
N PRO A 74 13.90 -9.84 -2.60
CA PRO A 74 14.03 -9.06 -3.84
C PRO A 74 14.50 -7.62 -3.58
N PRO A 75 15.41 -7.06 -4.40
CA PRO A 75 16.07 -5.78 -4.09
C PRO A 75 15.23 -4.53 -4.34
N LEU A 76 14.11 -4.63 -5.05
CA LEU A 76 13.36 -3.46 -5.53
C LEU A 76 12.91 -2.54 -4.38
N TYR A 77 12.36 -3.12 -3.31
CA TYR A 77 11.88 -2.34 -2.17
C TYR A 77 13.02 -1.57 -1.49
N TYR A 78 14.16 -2.21 -1.26
CA TYR A 78 15.34 -1.60 -0.65
C TYR A 78 15.94 -0.48 -1.51
N ILE A 79 15.89 -0.62 -2.84
CA ILE A 79 16.34 0.41 -3.78
C ILE A 79 15.40 1.63 -3.74
N LEU A 80 14.09 1.41 -3.72
CA LEU A 80 13.10 2.49 -3.59
C LEU A 80 13.27 3.20 -2.25
N LEU A 81 13.42 2.45 -1.16
CA LEU A 81 13.65 2.99 0.17
C LEU A 81 14.97 3.79 0.24
N HIS A 82 16.05 3.33 -0.40
CA HIS A 82 17.30 4.09 -0.50
C HIS A 82 17.08 5.46 -1.16
N GLY A 83 16.39 5.49 -2.31
CA GLY A 83 16.07 6.73 -3.00
C GLY A 83 15.15 7.65 -2.17
N TRP A 84 14.17 7.06 -1.49
CA TRP A 84 13.26 7.80 -0.62
C TRP A 84 13.99 8.44 0.56
N MET A 85 14.85 7.68 1.25
CA MET A 85 15.65 8.19 2.35
C MET A 85 16.62 9.29 1.92
N ALA A 86 17.12 9.24 0.67
CA ALA A 86 17.94 10.31 0.12
C ALA A 86 17.15 11.63 -0.08
N LEU A 87 15.83 11.56 -0.26
CA LEU A 87 14.96 12.73 -0.48
C LEU A 87 14.34 13.26 0.82
N PHE A 88 13.87 12.35 1.69
CA PHE A 88 13.07 12.69 2.88
C PHE A 88 13.78 12.41 4.21
N GLY A 89 14.98 11.80 4.17
CA GLY A 89 15.77 11.44 5.35
C GLY A 89 15.44 10.05 5.90
N THR A 90 16.05 9.73 7.05
CA THR A 90 15.98 8.39 7.68
C THR A 90 15.21 8.40 9.00
N SER A 91 14.40 9.44 9.26
CA SER A 91 13.54 9.47 10.44
C SER A 91 12.41 8.45 10.32
N GLU A 92 11.81 8.06 11.45
CA GLU A 92 10.67 7.14 11.49
C GLU A 92 9.52 7.65 10.61
N GLN A 93 9.22 8.95 10.67
CA GLN A 93 8.21 9.56 9.82
C GLN A 93 8.54 9.42 8.33
N ALA A 94 9.80 9.62 7.96
CA ALA A 94 10.24 9.52 6.57
C ALA A 94 10.14 8.06 6.07
N THR A 95 10.62 7.09 6.85
CA THR A 95 10.62 5.68 6.45
C THR A 95 9.22 5.08 6.47
N HIS A 96 8.39 5.43 7.46
CA HIS A 96 6.99 5.01 7.52
C HIS A 96 6.12 5.68 6.45
N SER A 97 6.52 6.81 5.86
CA SER A 97 5.71 7.44 4.81
C SER A 97 5.75 6.71 3.45
N LEU A 98 6.74 5.83 3.25
CA LEU A 98 6.84 4.96 2.07
C LEU A 98 6.14 3.60 2.28
N SER A 99 5.97 3.18 3.53
CA SER A 99 5.44 1.88 3.99
C SER A 99 3.96 1.99 4.35
#